data_AF-A0A4X1TTP0-F1
#
_entry.id   AF-A0A4X1TTP0-F1
#
_cell.length_a   1.000
_cell.length_b   1.000
_cell.length_c   1.000
_cell.angle_alpha   90.00
_cell.angle_beta   90.00
_cell.angle_gamma   90.00
#
_symmetry.space_group_name_H-M   'P 1'
#
loop_
_entity.id
_entity.type
_entity.pdbx_description
1 polymer ?
#
loop_
_entity_poly.entity_id
_entity_poly.type
_entity_poly.pdbx_seq_one_letter_code
_entity_poly.pdbx_strand_id
1 'polypeptide(L)'
;MAASAPTPHGTDSPAEGRCGYYVEKKKRFCRMVVAAGKRFCGEHAGAAEEENARKRILCPLDPKHTVYEDQLAKHLKKCNSREKPKPDFFIQDINAGLKDETEIPEQLV
;
A
#
# COMPACT_ATOMS: atom_id res chain seq x y z
N MET A 1 -45.20 24.32 -29.87
CA MET A 1 -43.85 24.41 -29.30
C MET A 1 -43.89 23.79 -27.91
N ALA A 2 -43.65 22.49 -27.78
CA ALA A 2 -43.79 21.77 -26.52
C ALA A 2 -42.54 21.99 -25.65
N ALA A 3 -42.73 22.59 -24.47
CA ALA A 3 -41.69 22.74 -23.47
C ALA A 3 -41.37 21.36 -22.85
N SER A 4 -40.13 20.89 -23.00
CA SER A 4 -39.65 19.69 -22.31
C SER A 4 -39.50 20.00 -20.82
N ALA A 5 -40.26 19.29 -19.99
CA ALA A 5 -40.15 19.35 -18.54
C ALA A 5 -38.82 18.76 -18.05
N PRO A 6 -38.21 19.31 -16.97
CA PRO A 6 -37.04 18.72 -16.34
C PRO A 6 -37.47 17.50 -15.52
N THR A 7 -37.05 16.31 -15.93
CA THR A 7 -37.27 15.08 -15.17
C THR A 7 -36.44 15.07 -13.88
N PRO A 8 -37.03 14.86 -12.68
CA PRO A 8 -36.29 14.69 -11.44
C PRO A 8 -35.87 13.22 -11.33
N HIS A 9 -34.77 12.84 -11.96
CA HIS A 9 -34.27 11.46 -11.89
C HIS A 9 -33.05 11.36 -10.96
N GLY A 10 -33.35 11.34 -9.66
CA GLY A 10 -32.54 10.55 -8.74
C GLY A 10 -32.69 9.09 -9.14
N THR A 11 -31.77 8.61 -9.98
CA THR A 11 -31.72 7.21 -10.40
C THR A 11 -30.65 6.52 -9.58
N ASP A 12 -31.09 5.71 -8.61
CA ASP A 12 -30.29 4.75 -7.84
C ASP A 12 -29.67 3.63 -8.69
N SER A 13 -29.60 3.83 -10.01
CA SER A 13 -29.13 2.83 -10.96
C SER A 13 -28.14 3.47 -11.93
N PRO A 14 -26.98 2.84 -12.18
CA PRO A 14 -26.05 3.30 -13.19
C PRO A 14 -26.72 3.26 -14.56
N ALA A 15 -26.56 4.33 -15.33
CA ALA A 15 -27.04 4.37 -16.71
C ALA A 15 -26.43 3.20 -17.52
N GLU A 16 -27.22 2.58 -18.40
CA GLU A 16 -26.75 1.47 -19.25
C GLU A 16 -25.42 1.82 -19.95
N GLY A 17 -24.47 0.90 -19.89
CA GLY A 17 -23.12 1.09 -20.44
C GLY A 17 -22.17 1.95 -19.59
N ARG A 18 -22.57 2.39 -18.39
CA ARG A 18 -21.70 3.11 -17.44
C ARG A 18 -21.35 2.27 -16.22
N CYS A 19 -20.27 2.68 -15.57
CA CYS A 19 -19.74 2.02 -14.40
C CYS A 19 -20.73 2.06 -13.23
N GLY A 20 -21.01 0.88 -12.66
CA GLY A 20 -21.89 0.72 -11.50
C GLY A 20 -21.31 1.15 -10.16
N TYR A 21 -20.11 1.72 -10.13
CA TYR A 21 -19.47 2.14 -8.88
C TYR A 21 -20.08 3.45 -8.38
N TYR A 22 -20.59 3.45 -7.14
CA TYR A 22 -21.14 4.63 -6.50
C TYR A 22 -20.05 5.42 -5.76
N VAL A 23 -19.84 6.68 -6.14
CA VAL A 23 -18.85 7.55 -5.52
C VAL A 23 -19.50 8.31 -4.38
N GLU A 24 -19.40 7.79 -3.15
CA GLU A 24 -20.01 8.38 -1.95
C GLU A 24 -19.62 9.85 -1.76
N LYS A 25 -18.34 10.19 -1.98
CA LYS A 25 -17.83 11.57 -1.88
C LYS A 25 -18.55 12.55 -2.81
N LYS A 26 -19.04 12.08 -3.97
CA LYS A 26 -19.67 12.90 -5.02
C LYS A 26 -21.17 12.61 -5.15
N LYS A 27 -21.72 11.74 -4.31
CA LYS A 27 -23.12 11.28 -4.28
C LYS A 27 -23.67 10.95 -5.69
N ARG A 28 -22.88 10.24 -6.50
CA ARG A 28 -23.25 9.87 -7.87
C ARG A 28 -22.54 8.60 -8.33
N PHE A 29 -23.12 7.90 -9.31
CA PHE A 29 -22.44 6.81 -10.02
C PHE A 29 -21.31 7.32 -10.90
N CYS A 30 -20.28 6.49 -11.06
CA CYS A 30 -19.17 6.74 -11.94
C CYS A 30 -19.68 6.88 -13.40
N ARG A 31 -19.32 7.98 -14.06
CA ARG A 31 -19.82 8.32 -15.40
C ARG A 31 -19.05 7.63 -16.54
N MET A 32 -18.01 6.87 -16.18
CA MET A 32 -17.07 6.23 -17.09
C MET A 32 -17.72 5.03 -17.80
N VAL A 33 -17.34 4.80 -19.05
CA VAL A 33 -17.88 3.71 -19.88
C VAL A 33 -17.28 2.37 -19.44
N VAL A 34 -18.10 1.31 -19.46
CA VAL A 34 -17.65 -0.07 -19.18
C VAL A 34 -17.28 -0.79 -20.48
N ALA A 35 -16.32 -1.71 -20.40
CA ALA A 35 -16.07 -2.63 -21.50
C ALA A 35 -17.25 -3.59 -21.68
N ALA A 36 -17.44 -4.11 -22.90
CA ALA A 36 -18.49 -5.08 -23.20
C ALA A 36 -18.44 -6.26 -22.21
N GLY A 37 -19.55 -6.53 -21.53
CA GLY A 37 -19.68 -7.60 -20.55
C GLY A 37 -19.15 -7.30 -19.14
N LYS A 38 -18.63 -6.09 -18.85
CA LYS A 38 -18.16 -5.70 -17.50
C LYS A 38 -19.10 -4.71 -16.83
N ARG A 39 -19.18 -4.76 -15.49
CA ARG A 39 -20.03 -3.87 -14.66
C ARG A 39 -19.32 -2.59 -14.19
N PHE A 40 -18.00 -2.55 -14.25
CA PHE A 40 -17.19 -1.44 -13.77
C PHE A 40 -16.21 -0.95 -14.86
N CYS A 41 -15.83 0.33 -14.80
CA CYS A 41 -14.81 0.88 -15.69
C CYS A 41 -13.41 0.39 -15.32
N GLY A 42 -12.39 0.65 -16.15
CA GLY A 42 -11.03 0.19 -15.90
C GLY A 42 -10.48 0.52 -14.51
N GLU A 43 -10.79 1.71 -13.99
CA GLU A 43 -10.35 2.14 -12.65
C GLU A 43 -11.10 1.43 -11.51
N HIS A 44 -12.41 1.22 -11.66
CA HIS A 44 -13.23 0.59 -10.61
C HIS A 44 -13.39 -0.94 -10.78
N ALA A 45 -12.89 -1.52 -11.87
CA ALA A 45 -12.88 -2.96 -12.08
C ALA A 45 -12.00 -3.67 -11.04
N GLY A 46 -10.87 -3.06 -10.66
CA GLY A 46 -10.00 -3.56 -9.59
C GLY A 46 -10.57 -3.36 -8.18
N ALA A 47 -11.41 -2.34 -7.96
CA ALA A 47 -11.97 -2.07 -6.64
C ALA A 47 -12.96 -3.18 -6.18
N ALA A 48 -13.65 -3.82 -7.12
CA ALA A 48 -14.60 -4.89 -6.82
C ALA A 48 -13.93 -6.26 -6.55
N GLU A 49 -12.73 -6.51 -7.06
CA GLU A 49 -12.07 -7.82 -6.95
C GLU A 49 -10.74 -7.81 -6.17
N GLU A 50 -10.02 -6.69 -6.09
CA GLU A 50 -8.59 -6.69 -5.70
C GLU A 50 -8.26 -5.99 -4.38
N GLU A 51 -9.13 -5.12 -3.85
CA GLU A 51 -8.79 -4.33 -2.65
C GLU A 51 -8.97 -5.14 -1.35
N ASN A 52 -9.95 -6.04 -1.28
CA ASN A 52 -10.27 -6.80 -0.06
C ASN A 52 -9.73 -8.24 -0.03
N ALA A 53 -9.18 -8.77 -1.12
CA ALA A 53 -8.69 -10.15 -1.17
C ALA A 53 -7.21 -10.30 -0.74
N ARG A 54 -6.41 -9.24 -0.86
CA ARG A 54 -4.96 -9.31 -0.58
C ARG A 54 -4.68 -9.12 0.89
N LYS A 55 -4.53 -10.22 1.62
CA LYS A 55 -4.15 -10.24 3.03
C LYS A 55 -2.75 -9.64 3.21
N ARG A 56 -2.64 -8.63 4.08
CA ARG A 56 -1.38 -8.08 4.56
C ARG A 56 -1.02 -8.74 5.88
N ILE A 57 0.18 -9.28 5.97
CA ILE A 57 0.76 -9.91 7.16
C ILE A 57 1.96 -9.10 7.66
N LEU A 58 2.31 -9.21 8.94
CA LEU A 58 3.57 -8.65 9.45
C LEU A 58 4.75 -9.43 8.84
N CYS A 59 5.85 -8.75 8.58
CA CYS A 59 7.03 -9.42 8.03
C CYS A 59 7.65 -10.37 9.08
N PRO A 60 7.99 -11.63 8.69
CA PRO A 60 8.63 -12.59 9.58
C PRO A 60 10.02 -12.18 10.08
N LEU A 61 10.72 -11.33 9.34
CA LEU A 61 12.07 -10.87 9.68
C LEU A 61 12.07 -9.61 10.55
N ASP A 62 11.02 -8.81 10.48
CA ASP A 62 10.88 -7.60 11.28
C ASP A 62 9.40 -7.21 11.39
N PRO A 63 8.81 -7.25 12.59
CA PRO A 63 7.42 -6.88 12.79
C PRO A 63 7.13 -5.37 12.58
N LYS A 64 8.15 -4.53 12.34
CA LYS A 64 7.98 -3.10 12.07
C LYS A 64 7.29 -2.77 10.75
N HIS A 65 7.16 -3.72 9.82
CA HIS A 65 6.46 -3.48 8.55
C HIS A 65 5.53 -4.63 8.14
N THR A 66 4.51 -4.27 7.35
CA THR A 66 3.54 -5.20 6.77
C THR A 66 3.87 -5.49 5.31
N VAL A 67 3.57 -6.71 4.86
CA VAL A 67 3.80 -7.21 3.52
C VAL A 67 2.58 -7.98 3.05
N TYR A 68 2.33 -8.03 1.75
CA TYR A 68 1.26 -8.88 1.24
C TYR A 68 1.69 -10.34 1.25
N GLU A 69 0.75 -11.23 1.58
CA GLU A 69 0.98 -12.68 1.68
C GLU A 69 1.51 -13.27 0.36
N ASP A 70 0.93 -12.85 -0.78
CA ASP A 70 1.34 -13.24 -2.13
C ASP A 70 2.76 -12.76 -2.49
N GLN A 71 3.22 -11.67 -1.86
CA GLN A 71 4.53 -11.07 -2.11
C GLN A 71 5.58 -11.43 -1.06
N LEU A 72 5.23 -12.26 -0.06
CA LEU A 72 6.15 -12.64 1.02
C LEU A 72 7.45 -13.27 0.50
N ALA A 73 7.36 -14.22 -0.43
CA ALA A 73 8.54 -14.89 -1.00
C ALA A 73 9.51 -13.93 -1.71
N LYS A 74 8.98 -12.89 -2.37
CA LYS A 74 9.78 -11.84 -3.00
C LYS A 74 10.34 -10.88 -1.95
N HIS A 75 9.52 -10.56 -0.94
CA HIS A 75 9.90 -9.69 0.15
C HIS A 75 11.06 -10.25 0.96
N LEU A 76 11.04 -11.52 1.35
CA LEU A 76 12.12 -12.17 2.11
C LEU A 76 13.49 -12.06 1.40
N LYS A 77 13.50 -11.96 0.06
CA LYS A 77 14.73 -11.78 -0.72
C LYS A 77 15.29 -10.35 -0.71
N LYS A 78 14.48 -9.35 -0.37
CA LYS A 78 14.82 -7.92 -0.44
C LYS A 78 14.69 -7.19 0.89
N CYS A 79 14.14 -7.84 1.91
CA CYS A 79 13.91 -7.25 3.22
C CYS A 79 15.21 -6.64 3.76
N ASN A 80 15.14 -5.38 4.21
CA ASN A 80 16.32 -4.68 4.72
C ASN A 80 16.80 -5.29 6.06
N SER A 81 15.89 -5.91 6.80
CA SER A 81 16.18 -6.64 8.04
C SER A 81 16.81 -8.01 7.79
N ARG A 82 17.00 -8.41 6.53
CA ARG A 82 17.83 -9.57 6.22
C ARG A 82 19.30 -9.22 6.47
N GLU A 83 19.98 -10.05 7.25
CA GLU A 83 21.42 -9.95 7.45
C GLU A 83 22.12 -10.04 6.09
N LYS A 84 22.70 -8.92 5.65
CA LYS A 84 23.53 -8.89 4.46
C LYS A 84 24.91 -9.41 4.87
N PRO A 85 25.52 -10.33 4.10
CA PRO A 85 26.90 -10.72 4.36
C PRO A 85 27.75 -9.46 4.33
N LYS A 86 28.47 -9.22 5.44
CA LYS A 86 29.40 -8.10 5.54
C LYS A 86 30.52 -8.36 4.52
N PRO A 87 30.91 -7.37 3.71
CA PRO A 87 32.05 -7.52 2.80
C PRO A 87 33.34 -7.83 3.57
N ASP A 88 34.28 -8.54 2.96
CA ASP A 88 35.55 -8.92 3.60
C ASP A 88 36.40 -7.72 4.06
N PHE A 89 36.18 -6.55 3.45
CA PHE A 89 36.83 -5.28 3.81
C PHE A 89 36.09 -4.49 4.90
N PHE A 90 35.01 -5.03 5.49
CA PHE A 90 34.32 -4.38 6.59
C PHE A 90 35.11 -4.56 7.89
N ILE A 91 35.73 -3.47 8.34
CA ILE A 91 36.31 -3.38 9.68
C ILE A 91 35.31 -2.62 10.54
N GLN A 92 34.72 -3.31 11.52
CA GLN A 92 33.84 -2.68 12.50
C GLN A 92 34.62 -1.62 13.27
N ASP A 93 34.02 -0.44 13.46
CA ASP A 93 34.57 0.65 14.29
C ASP A 93 35.90 1.28 13.79
N ILE A 94 36.24 1.15 12.50
CA ILE A 94 37.45 1.78 11.91
C ILE A 94 37.51 3.31 12.10
N ASN A 95 36.36 3.98 12.20
CA ASN A 95 36.25 5.43 12.39
C ASN A 95 35.76 5.80 13.80
N ALA A 96 35.64 4.85 14.73
CA ALA A 96 35.04 5.11 16.04
C ALA A 96 35.92 5.98 16.96
N GLY A 97 37.12 6.39 16.52
CA GLY A 97 38.11 7.05 17.34
C GLY A 97 38.71 6.08 18.37
N LEU A 98 39.91 6.36 18.87
CA LEU A 98 40.38 5.68 20.07
C LEU A 98 39.35 5.95 21.16
N LYS A 99 38.74 4.89 21.71
CA LYS A 99 38.26 4.96 23.08
C LYS A 99 39.52 4.96 23.93
N ASP A 100 40.12 6.14 24.12
CA ASP A 100 41.09 6.31 25.17
C ASP A 100 40.39 5.94 26.48
N GLU A 101 40.73 4.77 26.99
CA GLU A 101 40.47 4.33 28.35
C GLU A 101 41.24 5.24 29.30
N THR A 102 40.76 6.48 29.49
CA THR A 102 40.93 7.10 30.80
C THR A 102 39.84 6.57 31.70
N GLU A 103 40.03 5.34 32.16
CA GLU A 103 39.58 4.97 33.49
C GLU A 103 40.22 6.00 34.44
N ILE A 104 39.42 6.86 35.06
CA ILE A 104 39.83 7.57 36.27
C ILE A 104 39.24 6.75 37.42
N PRO A 105 39.99 5.83 38.05
CA PRO A 105 39.60 5.29 39.33
C PRO A 105 40.06 6.26 40.41
N GLU A 106 39.18 7.18 40.82
CA GLU A 106 39.38 7.93 42.08
C GLU A 106 38.10 7.87 42.93
N GLN A 107 37.91 6.71 43.56
CA GLN A 107 37.52 6.72 44.97
C GLN A 107 38.82 6.74 45.78
N LEU A 108 39.15 7.87 46.41
CA LEU A 108 39.88 7.99 47.69
C LEU A 108 40.26 9.46 47.95
N VAL A 109 39.44 10.15 48.73
CA VAL A 109 39.72 10.82 50.03
C VAL A 109 38.58 11.80 50.33
#